data_AF-A0A821GZB1-F1
#
_entry.id   AF-A0A821GZB1-F1
#
_cell.length_a   1.000
_cell.length_b   1.000
_cell.length_c   1.000
_cell.angle_alpha   90.00
_cell.angle_beta   90.00
_cell.angle_gamma   90.00
#
_symmetry.space_group_name_H-M   'P 1'
#
loop_
_entity.id
_entity.type
_entity.pdbx_description
1 polymer ?
#
loop_
_entity_poly.entity_id
_entity_poly.type
_entity_poly.pdbx_seq_one_letter_code
_entity_poly.pdbx_strand_id
1 'polypeptide(L)'
;MKTVSSLSLHIELNKQTNNACIIATDEARLWTTKSFVYINDKPISKKASLTCRLLVHPVLGIHNDDEIINHTIFDGKASIIERSNENLVLEISDKKIYDNCLSVGVLTPKSKPRLKMEIYMAFTNPENREIDTETWYHVEMVRYKSDIMQFTADLDHPIFHYRWNAAIWLQEFQNAQSKNRSTKANAKAQSSLSNDQIRHLLQMTVMLNTIGVIRKKTYLINNQQIKLNLDSKLKTIVYNHDSLLELSQSIQLSNTPYTETKVKVIKADCVFVYEECSKKYKKPLLLNMASATSPGGGYRKGDGAQEENLFRRSDYFRSLDIDLDSIQDEIPERFYCSNDGKIRSLVDLTAMYPIDEYGAIYTSGLTFFRNSEDKGYEYMDKPLEGVHALAVAAYRNPKLDGNLLSP
;
A
#
# COMPACT_ATOMS: atom_id res chain seq x y z
N MET A 1 -9.37 -50.08 -18.85
CA MET A 1 -9.12 -48.63 -18.67
C MET A 1 -10.45 -47.96 -18.41
N LYS A 2 -10.65 -47.38 -17.21
CA LYS A 2 -11.86 -46.62 -16.89
C LYS A 2 -11.81 -45.29 -17.66
N THR A 3 -12.89 -44.95 -18.34
CA THR A 3 -13.12 -43.64 -18.95
C THR A 3 -13.13 -42.59 -17.83
N VAL A 4 -12.08 -41.77 -17.80
CA VAL A 4 -11.93 -40.65 -16.87
C VAL A 4 -12.75 -39.48 -17.43
N SER A 5 -13.69 -38.95 -16.64
CA SER A 5 -14.47 -37.78 -17.06
C SER A 5 -13.57 -36.53 -17.10
N SER A 6 -13.91 -35.59 -17.97
CA SER A 6 -13.11 -34.41 -18.36
C SER A 6 -12.86 -33.36 -17.26
N LEU A 7 -12.97 -33.71 -15.98
CA LEU A 7 -12.85 -32.83 -14.82
C LEU A 7 -12.18 -33.55 -13.63
N SER A 8 -11.14 -34.36 -13.86
CA SER A 8 -10.47 -35.06 -12.75
C SER A 8 -8.95 -34.90 -12.74
N LEU A 9 -8.46 -34.49 -11.57
CA LEU A 9 -7.06 -34.32 -11.23
C LEU A 9 -6.52 -35.65 -10.66
N HIS A 10 -5.54 -36.27 -11.33
CA HIS A 10 -4.87 -37.47 -10.82
C HIS A 10 -3.47 -37.12 -10.33
N ILE A 11 -3.21 -37.36 -9.04
CA ILE A 11 -1.90 -37.16 -8.41
C ILE A 11 -1.35 -38.54 -8.04
N GLU A 12 -0.24 -38.92 -8.65
CA GLU A 12 0.46 -40.16 -8.37
C GLU A 12 1.79 -39.87 -7.68
N LEU A 13 1.94 -40.30 -6.42
CA LEU A 13 3.17 -40.14 -5.66
C LEU A 13 4.12 -41.31 -5.93
N ASN A 14 5.28 -41.02 -6.50
CA ASN A 14 6.38 -41.98 -6.56
C ASN A 14 7.04 -42.09 -5.18
N LYS A 15 6.77 -43.20 -4.50
CA LYS A 15 7.26 -43.48 -3.13
C LYS A 15 8.77 -43.70 -3.02
N GLN A 16 9.47 -43.97 -4.13
CA GLN A 16 10.92 -44.17 -4.12
C GLN A 16 11.68 -42.85 -4.26
N THR A 17 11.11 -41.89 -4.99
CA THR A 17 11.77 -40.60 -5.25
C THR A 17 11.15 -39.45 -4.47
N ASN A 18 10.08 -39.69 -3.69
CA ASN A 18 9.25 -38.68 -3.03
C ASN A 18 8.71 -37.58 -3.98
N ASN A 19 8.61 -37.88 -5.27
CA ASN A 19 8.09 -36.94 -6.26
C ASN A 19 6.64 -37.27 -6.57
N ALA A 20 5.76 -36.27 -6.57
CA ALA A 20 4.40 -36.43 -7.07
C ALA A 20 4.38 -36.09 -8.57
N CYS A 21 3.87 -37.01 -9.39
CA CYS A 21 3.52 -36.75 -10.78
C CYS A 21 2.03 -36.41 -10.84
N ILE A 22 1.67 -35.35 -11.56
CA ILE A 22 0.28 -34.93 -11.70
C ILE A 22 -0.11 -35.16 -13.15
N ILE A 23 -0.97 -36.16 -13.35
CA ILE A 23 -1.52 -36.52 -14.63
C ILE A 23 -2.89 -35.85 -14.70
N ALA A 24 -2.94 -34.69 -15.35
CA ALA A 24 -4.16 -33.93 -15.53
C ALA A 24 -4.48 -33.79 -17.03
N THR A 25 -5.75 -34.04 -17.38
CA THR A 25 -6.33 -33.56 -18.65
C THR A 25 -6.45 -32.02 -18.63
N ASP A 26 -6.71 -31.38 -19.78
CA ASP A 26 -6.64 -29.94 -20.19
C ASP A 26 -6.40 -28.79 -19.16
N GLU A 27 -6.76 -28.91 -17.89
CA GLU A 27 -6.42 -27.97 -16.80
C GLU A 27 -4.92 -27.95 -16.44
N ALA A 28 -4.13 -28.95 -16.84
CA ALA A 28 -2.68 -28.95 -16.68
C ALA A 28 -2.02 -27.73 -17.36
N ARG A 29 -2.55 -27.30 -18.51
CA ARG A 29 -2.07 -26.13 -19.27
C ARG A 29 -2.34 -24.81 -18.54
N LEU A 30 -3.43 -24.76 -17.76
CA LEU A 30 -3.76 -23.64 -16.88
C LEU A 30 -2.88 -23.62 -15.64
N TRP A 31 -2.51 -24.77 -15.07
CA TRP A 31 -1.62 -24.81 -13.92
C TRP A 31 -0.15 -24.50 -14.26
N THR A 32 0.31 -24.82 -15.47
CA THR A 32 1.62 -24.33 -15.95
C THR A 32 1.67 -22.82 -16.10
N THR A 33 0.52 -22.15 -16.28
CA THR A 33 0.42 -20.71 -16.52
C THR A 33 -0.11 -19.91 -15.31
N LYS A 34 -0.56 -20.58 -14.24
CA LYS A 34 -1.09 -19.97 -13.00
C LYS A 34 -0.17 -20.25 -11.80
N SER A 35 -0.01 -19.26 -10.94
CA SER A 35 0.80 -19.33 -9.70
C SER A 35 0.12 -20.12 -8.56
N PHE A 36 -1.16 -20.48 -8.69
CA PHE A 36 -1.97 -21.19 -7.69
C PHE A 36 -3.12 -21.99 -8.33
N VAL A 37 -3.68 -22.94 -7.56
CA VAL A 37 -4.90 -23.70 -7.90
C VAL A 37 -5.90 -23.68 -6.74
N TYR A 38 -7.19 -23.77 -7.02
CA TYR A 38 -8.21 -23.85 -5.97
C TYR A 38 -8.52 -25.31 -5.63
N ILE A 39 -8.45 -25.68 -4.35
CA ILE A 39 -8.91 -26.97 -3.83
C ILE A 39 -9.91 -26.68 -2.71
N ASN A 40 -11.16 -27.13 -2.85
CA ASN A 40 -12.26 -26.84 -1.91
C ASN A 40 -12.37 -25.34 -1.60
N ASP A 41 -12.39 -24.52 -2.65
CA ASP A 41 -12.45 -23.05 -2.59
C ASP A 41 -11.27 -22.35 -1.90
N LYS A 42 -10.20 -23.09 -1.56
CA LYS A 42 -8.98 -22.54 -0.97
C LYS A 42 -7.86 -22.46 -2.02
N PRO A 43 -7.19 -21.30 -2.19
CA PRO A 43 -6.08 -21.18 -3.11
C PRO A 43 -4.82 -21.84 -2.54
N ILE A 44 -4.18 -22.71 -3.31
CA ILE A 44 -2.92 -23.38 -2.99
C ILE A 44 -1.87 -22.91 -4.00
N SER A 45 -0.86 -22.18 -3.53
CA SER A 45 0.27 -21.72 -4.35
C SER A 45 1.12 -22.90 -4.84
N LYS A 46 1.65 -22.79 -6.05
CA LYS A 46 2.62 -23.74 -6.63
C LYS A 46 3.93 -23.81 -5.84
N LYS A 47 4.25 -22.76 -5.08
CA LYS A 47 5.42 -22.69 -4.18
C LYS A 47 5.08 -22.98 -2.71
N ALA A 48 3.82 -23.27 -2.40
CA ALA A 48 3.47 -23.69 -1.04
C ALA A 48 4.22 -24.98 -0.74
N SER A 49 5.16 -24.89 0.22
CA SER A 49 5.77 -26.07 0.81
C SER A 49 4.65 -26.97 1.35
N LEU A 50 4.49 -28.18 0.81
CA LEU A 50 3.52 -29.19 1.28
C LEU A 50 3.86 -29.73 2.69
N THR A 51 4.74 -29.02 3.41
CA THR A 51 5.14 -29.30 4.79
C THR A 51 3.97 -29.12 5.74
N CYS A 52 3.84 -30.07 6.65
CA CYS A 52 2.82 -30.10 7.68
C CYS A 52 3.14 -29.08 8.78
N ARG A 53 2.81 -27.82 8.54
CA ARG A 53 3.07 -26.74 9.50
C ARG A 53 1.82 -26.42 10.32
N LEU A 54 2.01 -26.28 11.62
CA LEU A 54 0.97 -26.07 12.61
C LEU A 54 1.20 -24.73 13.32
N LEU A 55 0.15 -23.91 13.42
CA LEU A 55 0.15 -22.69 14.21
C LEU A 55 -0.36 -23.02 15.63
N VAL A 56 0.40 -22.64 16.64
CA VAL A 56 0.06 -22.84 18.06
C VAL A 56 -0.06 -21.48 18.76
N HIS A 57 -1.24 -21.15 19.30
CA HIS A 57 -1.54 -19.83 19.90
C HIS A 57 -2.68 -19.86 20.94
N PRO A 58 -2.76 -18.93 21.90
CA PRO A 58 -1.78 -17.92 22.24
C PRO A 58 -0.69 -18.49 23.17
N VAL A 59 0.58 -18.33 22.82
CA VAL A 59 1.74 -18.78 23.63
C VAL A 59 2.29 -17.66 24.54
N LEU A 60 1.46 -16.66 24.85
CA LEU A 60 1.80 -15.56 25.76
C LEU A 60 2.01 -16.10 27.18
N GLY A 61 3.14 -15.77 27.81
CA GLY A 61 3.48 -16.24 29.16
C GLY A 61 4.11 -17.65 29.23
N ILE A 62 4.28 -18.33 28.09
CA ILE A 62 5.08 -19.56 28.01
C ILE A 62 6.52 -19.18 27.69
N HIS A 63 7.41 -19.39 28.66
CA HIS A 63 8.83 -19.04 28.56
C HIS A 63 9.71 -20.20 28.09
N ASN A 64 9.17 -21.41 28.02
CA ASN A 64 9.91 -22.59 27.58
C ASN A 64 9.14 -23.32 26.48
N ASP A 65 9.63 -23.22 25.24
CA ASP A 65 9.00 -23.87 24.09
C ASP A 65 9.13 -25.40 24.13
N ASP A 66 10.08 -25.96 24.90
CA ASP A 66 10.23 -27.41 25.14
C ASP A 66 8.96 -28.04 25.72
N GLU A 67 8.19 -27.25 26.46
CA GLU A 67 6.92 -27.69 27.05
C GLU A 67 5.86 -27.97 25.98
N ILE A 68 5.95 -27.26 24.85
CA ILE A 68 5.06 -27.39 23.71
C ILE A 68 5.59 -28.49 22.80
N ILE A 69 6.84 -28.41 22.33
CA ILE A 69 7.35 -29.34 21.31
C ILE A 69 7.49 -30.78 21.78
N ASN A 70 7.76 -31.00 23.07
CA ASN A 70 7.85 -32.34 23.66
C ASN A 70 6.49 -32.86 24.15
N HIS A 71 5.39 -32.16 23.85
CA HIS A 71 4.08 -32.66 24.19
C HIS A 71 3.80 -33.98 23.46
N THR A 72 3.20 -34.93 24.16
CA THR A 72 2.98 -36.31 23.67
C THR A 72 2.20 -36.37 22.37
N ILE A 73 1.33 -35.39 22.10
CA ILE A 73 0.57 -35.28 20.85
C ILE A 73 1.47 -35.22 19.60
N PHE A 74 2.70 -34.72 19.74
CA PHE A 74 3.64 -34.56 18.64
C PHE A 74 4.56 -35.77 18.45
N ASP A 75 4.60 -36.71 19.40
CA ASP A 75 5.45 -37.92 19.35
C ASP A 75 6.93 -37.66 19.00
N GLY A 76 7.47 -36.53 19.48
CA GLY A 76 8.84 -36.10 19.16
C GLY A 76 9.08 -35.74 17.69
N LYS A 77 8.01 -35.50 16.91
CA LYS A 77 8.05 -35.16 15.48
C LYS A 77 7.87 -33.68 15.17
N ALA A 78 7.75 -32.83 16.19
CA ALA A 78 7.63 -31.39 16.06
C ALA A 78 8.98 -30.68 16.15
N SER A 79 9.21 -29.70 15.27
CA SER A 79 10.33 -28.76 15.34
C SER A 79 9.83 -27.33 15.20
N ILE A 80 10.45 -26.39 15.91
CA ILE A 80 10.09 -24.96 15.83
C ILE A 80 10.63 -24.38 14.53
N ILE A 81 9.77 -23.66 13.81
CA ILE A 81 10.13 -22.89 12.62
C ILE A 81 10.17 -21.39 12.92
N GLU A 82 9.19 -20.89 13.67
CA GLU A 82 9.05 -19.45 13.97
C GLU A 82 8.42 -19.26 15.37
N ARG A 83 8.89 -18.27 16.12
CA ARG A 83 8.31 -17.82 17.40
C ARG A 83 8.09 -16.30 17.33
N SER A 84 6.85 -15.85 17.53
CA SER A 84 6.49 -14.46 17.80
C SER A 84 6.01 -14.33 19.24
N ASN A 85 5.64 -13.15 19.75
CA ASN A 85 5.19 -13.00 21.15
C ASN A 85 3.96 -13.87 21.51
N GLU A 86 3.02 -14.02 20.58
CA GLU A 86 1.75 -14.72 20.80
C GLU A 86 1.62 -16.05 20.05
N ASN A 87 2.49 -16.31 19.07
CA ASN A 87 2.37 -17.48 18.19
C ASN A 87 3.66 -18.32 18.15
N LEU A 88 3.48 -19.63 17.99
CA LEU A 88 4.54 -20.59 17.70
C LEU A 88 4.17 -21.37 16.42
N VAL A 89 5.08 -21.41 15.45
CA VAL A 89 4.92 -22.19 14.22
C VAL A 89 5.77 -23.44 14.32
N LEU A 90 5.12 -24.59 14.26
CA LEU A 90 5.77 -25.90 14.30
C LEU A 90 5.75 -26.53 12.92
N GLU A 91 6.82 -27.23 12.55
CA GLU A 91 6.82 -28.20 11.46
C GLU A 91 6.69 -29.60 12.06
N ILE A 92 5.70 -30.35 11.58
CA ILE A 92 5.44 -31.72 11.98
C ILE A 92 5.95 -32.62 10.86
N SER A 93 6.94 -33.44 11.16
CA SER A 93 7.57 -34.32 10.16
C SER A 93 6.68 -35.50 9.70
N ASP A 94 5.56 -35.76 10.40
CA ASP A 94 4.62 -36.83 10.09
C ASP A 94 3.20 -36.29 9.79
N LYS A 95 2.64 -36.65 8.63
CA LYS A 95 1.33 -36.19 8.16
C LYS A 95 0.15 -36.69 9.02
N LYS A 96 0.21 -37.91 9.55
CA LYS A 96 -0.86 -38.46 10.38
C LYS A 96 -0.90 -37.76 11.73
N ILE A 97 0.26 -37.47 12.30
CA ILE A 97 0.37 -36.68 13.53
C ILE A 97 -0.18 -35.28 13.29
N TYR A 98 0.20 -34.64 12.19
CA TYR A 98 -0.33 -33.34 11.81
C TYR A 98 -1.85 -33.32 11.66
N ASP A 99 -2.44 -34.29 10.94
CA ASP A 99 -3.89 -34.39 10.78
C ASP A 99 -4.60 -34.65 12.12
N ASN A 100 -3.98 -35.44 13.01
CA ASN A 100 -4.45 -35.64 14.37
C ASN A 100 -4.40 -34.34 15.19
N CYS A 101 -3.31 -33.57 15.13
CA CYS A 101 -3.21 -32.27 15.79
C CYS A 101 -4.31 -31.31 15.35
N LEU A 102 -4.63 -31.27 14.04
CA LEU A 102 -5.72 -30.45 13.51
C LEU A 102 -7.09 -30.94 13.95
N SER A 103 -7.31 -32.26 14.00
CA SER A 103 -8.56 -32.85 14.47
C SER A 103 -8.79 -32.58 15.96
N VAL A 104 -7.72 -32.58 16.76
CA VAL A 104 -7.79 -32.27 18.20
C VAL A 104 -7.97 -30.77 18.41
N GLY A 105 -7.28 -29.93 17.64
CA GLY A 105 -7.44 -28.47 17.59
C GLY A 105 -7.00 -27.71 18.85
N VAL A 106 -6.74 -28.39 19.96
CA VAL A 106 -6.32 -27.79 21.23
C VAL A 106 -5.22 -28.60 21.91
N LEU A 107 -4.15 -27.93 22.28
CA LEU A 107 -3.02 -28.42 23.07
C LEU A 107 -3.11 -27.85 24.49
N THR A 108 -2.85 -28.67 25.51
CA THR A 108 -2.83 -28.21 26.91
C THR A 108 -1.50 -28.58 27.56
N PRO A 109 -0.51 -27.67 27.54
CA PRO A 109 0.75 -27.87 28.24
C PRO A 109 0.55 -27.96 29.77
N LYS A 110 1.59 -28.42 30.48
CA LYS A 110 1.61 -28.53 31.94
C LYS A 110 1.39 -27.18 32.64
N SER A 111 1.74 -26.06 31.99
CA SER A 111 1.63 -24.67 32.45
C SER A 111 0.21 -24.11 32.40
N LYS A 112 -0.78 -24.89 31.95
CA LYS A 112 -2.24 -24.65 32.00
C LYS A 112 -2.90 -23.62 31.06
N PRO A 113 -2.27 -22.82 30.17
CA PRO A 113 -3.05 -22.18 29.13
C PRO A 113 -3.45 -23.22 28.06
N ARG A 114 -4.71 -23.19 27.61
CA ARG A 114 -5.13 -23.98 26.45
C ARG A 114 -4.66 -23.27 25.20
N LEU A 115 -3.83 -23.94 24.40
CA LEU A 115 -3.31 -23.45 23.13
C LEU A 115 -4.16 -24.04 22.00
N LYS A 116 -4.57 -23.22 21.04
CA LYS A 116 -5.19 -23.66 19.79
C LYS A 116 -4.12 -24.18 18.84
N MET A 117 -4.44 -25.24 18.11
CA MET A 117 -3.64 -25.81 17.03
C MET A 117 -4.41 -25.67 15.74
N GLU A 118 -3.90 -24.86 14.83
CA GLU A 118 -4.56 -24.55 13.56
C GLU A 118 -3.60 -24.79 12.39
N ILE A 119 -4.15 -24.90 11.18
CA ILE A 119 -3.32 -25.01 9.98
C ILE A 119 -2.45 -23.75 9.91
N TYR A 120 -1.12 -23.93 9.88
CA TYR A 120 -0.24 -22.83 9.51
C TYR A 120 -0.36 -22.61 8.02
N MET A 121 -1.29 -21.73 7.68
CA MET A 121 -1.29 -21.06 6.41
C MET A 121 -0.17 -20.04 6.50
N ALA A 122 0.89 -20.18 5.70
CA ALA A 122 2.03 -19.26 5.74
C ALA A 122 1.66 -17.77 5.53
N PHE A 123 0.38 -17.51 5.25
CA PHE A 123 -0.34 -16.24 5.23
C PHE A 123 -0.58 -15.59 6.62
N THR A 124 -0.28 -16.25 7.75
CA THR A 124 -0.66 -15.77 9.11
C THR A 124 0.28 -14.75 9.75
N ASN A 125 1.46 -14.46 9.17
CA ASN A 125 2.29 -13.31 9.58
C ASN A 125 2.69 -12.44 8.38
N PRO A 126 1.83 -11.46 7.99
CA PRO A 126 2.10 -10.61 6.83
C PRO A 126 3.36 -9.74 6.97
N GLU A 127 3.86 -9.48 8.18
CA GLU A 127 5.08 -8.68 8.43
C GLU A 127 6.36 -9.29 7.82
N ASN A 128 6.35 -10.60 7.57
CA ASN A 128 7.49 -11.33 7.02
C ASN A 128 7.38 -11.56 5.50
N ARG A 129 6.33 -11.06 4.85
CA ARG A 129 6.08 -11.29 3.43
C ARG A 129 6.12 -10.01 2.63
N GLU A 130 6.64 -10.12 1.42
CA GLU A 130 6.57 -9.06 0.43
C GLU A 130 5.26 -9.10 -0.35
N ILE A 131 4.82 -7.94 -0.82
CA ILE A 131 3.79 -7.84 -1.85
C ILE A 131 4.39 -8.34 -3.16
N ASP A 132 3.86 -9.43 -3.69
CA ASP A 132 4.31 -10.01 -4.95
C ASP A 132 3.13 -10.60 -5.76
N THR A 133 3.44 -11.28 -6.86
CA THR A 133 2.43 -11.91 -7.73
C THR A 133 1.61 -12.98 -7.03
N GLU A 134 2.20 -13.70 -6.09
CA GLU A 134 1.62 -14.85 -5.40
C GLU A 134 0.93 -14.47 -4.08
N THR A 135 1.37 -13.40 -3.43
CA THR A 135 0.78 -12.91 -2.18
C THR A 135 -0.37 -11.93 -2.43
N TRP A 136 -0.28 -11.13 -3.50
CA TRP A 136 -1.24 -10.06 -3.74
C TRP A 136 -1.69 -9.94 -5.19
N TYR A 137 -0.78 -9.65 -6.14
CA TYR A 137 -1.18 -9.09 -7.44
C TYR A 137 -2.05 -10.02 -8.30
N HIS A 138 -1.80 -11.33 -8.31
CA HIS A 138 -2.57 -12.28 -9.13
C HIS A 138 -3.62 -13.05 -8.34
N VAL A 139 -3.69 -12.86 -7.02
CA VAL A 139 -4.55 -13.64 -6.10
C VAL A 139 -5.62 -12.78 -5.44
N GLU A 140 -5.21 -11.87 -4.57
CA GLU A 140 -6.09 -11.14 -3.67
C GLU A 140 -6.51 -9.82 -4.31
N MET A 141 -5.58 -9.10 -4.92
CA MET A 141 -5.83 -7.78 -5.52
C MET A 141 -7.01 -7.78 -6.50
N VAL A 142 -7.13 -8.83 -7.31
CA VAL A 142 -8.17 -8.95 -8.35
C VAL A 142 -9.59 -9.14 -7.81
N ARG A 143 -9.73 -9.39 -6.50
CA ARG A 143 -11.03 -9.55 -5.83
C ARG A 143 -11.64 -8.22 -5.39
N TYR A 144 -10.87 -7.15 -5.44
CA TYR A 144 -11.24 -5.84 -4.92
C TYR A 144 -11.59 -4.85 -6.03
N LYS A 145 -12.38 -3.83 -5.68
CA LYS A 145 -12.54 -2.64 -6.52
C LYS A 145 -11.33 -1.73 -6.32
N SER A 146 -11.03 -0.86 -7.29
CA SER A 146 -9.99 0.15 -7.11
C SER A 146 -10.51 1.31 -6.25
N ASP A 147 -10.57 1.10 -4.93
CA ASP A 147 -10.90 2.11 -3.93
C ASP A 147 -10.33 1.70 -2.56
N ILE A 148 -9.43 2.51 -1.98
CA ILE A 148 -8.87 2.22 -0.66
C ILE A 148 -9.91 2.21 0.46
N MET A 149 -11.05 2.89 0.29
CA MET A 149 -12.06 3.02 1.35
C MET A 149 -12.66 1.68 1.77
N GLN A 150 -12.59 0.65 0.92
CA GLN A 150 -13.05 -0.70 1.28
C GLN A 150 -12.18 -1.38 2.37
N PHE A 151 -10.99 -0.84 2.65
CA PHE A 151 -10.05 -1.38 3.63
C PHE A 151 -10.02 -0.57 4.94
N THR A 152 -10.67 0.60 5.01
CA THR A 152 -10.57 1.46 6.21
C THR A 152 -11.34 0.91 7.41
N ALA A 153 -12.28 -0.01 7.19
CA ALA A 153 -13.02 -0.69 8.26
C ALA A 153 -12.25 -1.87 8.87
N ASP A 154 -11.27 -2.44 8.16
CA ASP A 154 -10.44 -3.56 8.62
C ASP A 154 -8.97 -3.15 8.51
N LEU A 155 -8.52 -2.44 9.53
CA LEU A 155 -7.17 -1.91 9.61
C LEU A 155 -6.10 -2.99 9.92
N ASP A 156 -6.52 -4.22 10.24
CA ASP A 156 -5.63 -5.36 10.44
C ASP A 156 -5.48 -6.20 9.15
N HIS A 157 -6.08 -5.74 8.05
CA HIS A 157 -6.01 -6.41 6.76
C HIS A 157 -4.55 -6.59 6.29
N PRO A 158 -4.14 -7.79 5.83
CA PRO A 158 -2.74 -8.11 5.50
C PRO A 158 -2.01 -7.12 4.57
N ILE A 159 -2.75 -6.43 3.70
CA ILE A 159 -2.20 -5.42 2.78
C ILE A 159 -1.46 -4.27 3.46
N PHE A 160 -1.90 -3.88 4.66
CA PHE A 160 -1.25 -2.85 5.47
C PHE A 160 0.05 -3.36 6.10
N HIS A 161 0.25 -4.69 6.10
CA HIS A 161 1.30 -5.35 6.85
C HIS A 161 2.43 -5.91 5.98
N TYR A 162 2.15 -6.22 4.71
CA TYR A 162 3.16 -6.70 3.77
C TYR A 162 4.32 -5.72 3.57
N ARG A 163 5.52 -6.27 3.41
CA ARG A 163 6.72 -5.54 2.98
C ARG A 163 6.58 -5.11 1.53
N TRP A 164 7.02 -3.90 1.23
CA TRP A 164 6.98 -3.39 -0.14
C TRP A 164 8.05 -4.06 -1.02
N ASN A 165 7.67 -4.52 -2.21
CA ASN A 165 8.60 -4.96 -3.24
C ASN A 165 8.46 -4.08 -4.49
N ALA A 166 9.33 -3.08 -4.58
CA ALA A 166 9.31 -2.10 -5.66
C ALA A 166 9.58 -2.72 -7.04
N ALA A 167 10.46 -3.73 -7.11
CA ALA A 167 10.85 -4.36 -8.36
C ALA A 167 9.68 -5.15 -8.98
N ILE A 168 8.97 -5.94 -8.17
CA ILE A 168 7.80 -6.70 -8.64
C ILE A 168 6.65 -5.75 -8.98
N TRP A 169 6.39 -4.72 -8.17
CA TRP A 169 5.38 -3.71 -8.51
C TRP A 169 5.68 -3.07 -9.87
N LEU A 170 6.94 -2.66 -10.11
CA LEU A 170 7.36 -2.00 -11.34
C LEU A 170 7.19 -2.93 -12.55
N GLN A 171 7.57 -4.20 -12.41
CA GLN A 171 7.36 -5.22 -13.43
C GLN A 171 5.87 -5.37 -13.77
N GLU A 172 5.00 -5.52 -12.78
CA GLU A 172 3.55 -5.67 -13.00
C GLU A 172 2.92 -4.41 -13.61
N PHE A 173 3.37 -3.23 -13.20
CA PHE A 173 2.91 -1.97 -13.74
C PHE A 173 3.31 -1.79 -15.22
N GLN A 174 4.55 -2.13 -15.57
CA GLN A 174 5.03 -2.13 -16.96
C GLN A 174 4.30 -3.17 -17.82
N ASN A 175 4.00 -4.35 -17.27
CA ASN A 175 3.20 -5.38 -17.93
C ASN A 175 1.79 -4.87 -18.27
N ALA A 176 1.15 -4.16 -17.34
CA ALA A 176 -0.16 -3.57 -17.57
C ALA A 176 -0.12 -2.42 -18.60
N GLN A 177 0.95 -1.62 -18.63
CA GLN A 177 1.12 -0.56 -19.63
C GLN A 177 1.40 -1.09 -21.05
N SER A 178 2.25 -2.11 -21.18
CA SER A 178 2.65 -2.66 -22.48
C SER A 178 1.51 -3.36 -23.20
N LYS A 179 0.68 -4.13 -22.49
CA LYS A 179 -0.48 -4.83 -23.05
C LYS A 179 -1.55 -3.86 -23.60
N ASN A 180 -1.69 -2.68 -23.03
CA ASN A 180 -2.57 -1.62 -23.56
C ASN A 180 -2.13 -1.08 -24.93
N ARG A 181 -0.85 -1.25 -25.32
CA ARG A 181 -0.38 -0.85 -26.66
C ARG A 181 -0.69 -1.90 -27.74
N SER A 182 -0.84 -3.18 -27.37
CA SER A 182 -1.07 -4.28 -28.33
C SER A 182 -2.55 -4.64 -28.57
N THR A 183 -3.47 -4.34 -27.65
CA THR A 183 -4.86 -4.86 -27.70
C THR A 183 -5.93 -3.85 -28.15
N LYS A 184 -5.64 -2.99 -29.14
CA LYS A 184 -6.72 -2.26 -29.86
C LYS A 184 -7.50 -3.14 -30.85
N ALA A 185 -7.12 -4.40 -31.03
CA ALA A 185 -7.84 -5.36 -31.86
C ALA A 185 -8.23 -6.59 -31.02
N ASN A 186 -9.54 -6.87 -30.98
CA ASN A 186 -10.18 -8.10 -30.49
C ASN A 186 -10.25 -8.31 -28.96
N ALA A 187 -11.27 -7.70 -28.33
CA ALA A 187 -11.79 -8.15 -27.05
C ALA A 187 -13.16 -8.84 -27.25
N LYS A 188 -13.14 -10.16 -27.46
CA LYS A 188 -14.28 -11.03 -27.17
C LYS A 188 -13.75 -12.28 -26.45
N ALA A 189 -14.42 -12.61 -25.35
CA ALA A 189 -14.33 -13.81 -24.51
C ALA A 189 -13.54 -13.69 -23.17
N GLN A 190 -14.29 -13.96 -22.11
CA GLN A 190 -13.94 -14.24 -20.69
C GLN A 190 -13.51 -13.08 -19.76
N SER A 191 -14.17 -13.08 -18.60
CA SER A 191 -14.14 -12.09 -17.50
C SER A 191 -12.75 -11.93 -16.84
N SER A 192 -11.86 -11.21 -17.51
CA SER A 192 -10.58 -10.78 -16.95
C SER A 192 -10.54 -9.25 -16.87
N LEU A 193 -9.95 -8.72 -15.80
CA LEU A 193 -9.80 -7.27 -15.60
C LEU A 193 -9.03 -6.65 -16.77
N SER A 194 -9.46 -5.46 -17.19
CA SER A 194 -8.72 -4.69 -18.20
C SER A 194 -7.35 -4.27 -17.64
N ASN A 195 -6.36 -4.04 -18.50
CA ASN A 195 -5.05 -3.61 -18.00
C ASN A 195 -5.11 -2.25 -17.29
N ASP A 196 -6.08 -1.41 -17.66
CA ASP A 196 -6.30 -0.15 -16.94
C ASP A 196 -6.82 -0.41 -15.53
N GLN A 197 -7.80 -1.31 -15.36
CA GLN A 197 -8.22 -1.74 -14.02
C GLN A 197 -7.06 -2.32 -13.20
N ILE A 198 -6.17 -3.09 -13.83
CA ILE A 198 -4.96 -3.61 -13.18
C ILE A 198 -4.04 -2.47 -12.73
N ARG A 199 -3.80 -1.46 -13.57
CA ARG A 199 -3.01 -0.26 -13.21
C ARG A 199 -3.59 0.46 -11.99
N HIS A 200 -4.90 0.67 -11.98
CA HIS A 200 -5.59 1.31 -10.86
C HIS A 200 -5.42 0.49 -9.57
N LEU A 201 -5.60 -0.83 -9.63
CA LEU A 201 -5.38 -1.70 -8.47
C LEU A 201 -3.92 -1.72 -7.99
N LEU A 202 -2.96 -1.70 -8.92
CA LEU A 202 -1.53 -1.60 -8.59
C LEU A 202 -1.22 -0.28 -7.89
N GLN A 203 -1.76 0.85 -8.36
CA GLN A 203 -1.55 2.15 -7.71
C GLN A 203 -2.27 2.25 -6.36
N MET A 204 -3.48 1.70 -6.24
CA MET A 204 -4.20 1.55 -4.97
C MET A 204 -3.36 0.77 -3.94
N THR A 205 -2.69 -0.29 -4.38
CA THR A 205 -1.80 -1.11 -3.54
C THR A 205 -0.67 -0.30 -2.92
N VAL A 206 -0.07 0.63 -3.68
CA VAL A 206 0.94 1.57 -3.15
C VAL A 206 0.35 2.36 -1.98
N MET A 207 -0.84 2.93 -2.16
CA MET A 207 -1.47 3.78 -1.15
C MET A 207 -1.83 2.99 0.12
N LEU A 208 -2.41 1.79 -0.02
CA LEU A 208 -2.70 0.93 1.13
C LEU A 208 -1.44 0.61 1.92
N ASN A 209 -0.35 0.28 1.23
CA ASN A 209 0.92 0.02 1.89
C ASN A 209 1.53 1.29 2.53
N THR A 210 1.39 2.46 1.89
CA THR A 210 1.74 3.77 2.47
C THR A 210 0.99 4.07 3.76
N ILE A 211 -0.31 3.80 3.82
CA ILE A 211 -1.12 3.94 5.05
C ILE A 211 -0.59 3.01 6.15
N GLY A 212 -0.31 1.75 5.82
CA GLY A 212 0.23 0.78 6.78
C GLY A 212 1.55 1.23 7.40
N VAL A 213 2.46 1.76 6.57
CA VAL A 213 3.75 2.32 7.02
C VAL A 213 3.58 3.53 7.92
N ILE A 214 2.68 4.45 7.58
CA ILE A 214 2.40 5.65 8.37
C ILE A 214 1.89 5.28 9.76
N ARG A 215 0.97 4.31 9.84
CA ARG A 215 0.45 3.79 11.11
C ARG A 215 1.53 3.09 11.95
N LYS A 216 2.38 2.29 11.31
CA LYS A 216 3.52 1.62 11.98
C LYS A 216 4.66 2.57 12.35
N LYS A 217 4.69 3.77 11.76
CA LYS A 217 5.77 4.77 11.88
C LYS A 217 7.17 4.23 11.58
N THR A 218 7.26 3.10 10.86
CA THR A 218 8.52 2.44 10.49
C THR A 218 8.35 1.63 9.20
N TYR A 219 9.45 1.42 8.48
CA TYR A 219 9.54 0.49 7.34
C TYR A 219 10.94 -0.14 7.27
N LEU A 220 11.11 -1.16 6.42
CA LEU A 220 12.37 -1.90 6.27
C LEU A 220 13.02 -1.61 4.92
N ILE A 221 14.34 -1.42 4.92
CA ILE A 221 15.20 -1.44 3.74
C ILE A 221 16.36 -2.40 4.03
N ASN A 222 16.54 -3.44 3.21
CA ASN A 222 17.59 -4.46 3.42
C ASN A 222 17.61 -5.03 4.85
N ASN A 223 16.42 -5.29 5.42
CA ASN A 223 16.20 -5.69 6.82
C ASN A 223 16.63 -4.68 7.90
N GLN A 224 17.11 -3.50 7.53
CA GLN A 224 17.30 -2.39 8.44
C GLN A 224 15.98 -1.64 8.64
N GLN A 225 15.59 -1.45 9.89
CA GLN A 225 14.43 -0.65 10.24
C GLN A 225 14.76 0.84 10.14
N ILE A 226 13.96 1.55 9.35
CA ILE A 226 13.97 3.00 9.24
C ILE A 226 12.75 3.51 10.01
N LYS A 227 12.99 4.44 10.95
CA LYS A 227 11.94 5.14 11.66
C LYS A 227 11.41 6.29 10.80
N LEU A 228 10.10 6.40 10.69
CA LEU A 228 9.43 7.49 10.02
C LEU A 228 9.06 8.56 11.05
N ASN A 229 9.74 9.71 11.00
CA ASN A 229 9.43 10.84 11.87
C ASN A 229 8.34 11.68 11.22
N LEU A 230 7.08 11.31 11.49
CA LEU A 230 5.94 12.09 11.06
C LEU A 230 5.78 13.32 11.94
N ASP A 231 5.53 14.48 11.32
CA ASP A 231 5.13 15.67 12.06
C ASP A 231 3.72 15.44 12.64
N SER A 232 3.62 15.46 13.97
CA SER A 232 2.33 15.39 14.67
C SER A 232 1.53 16.69 14.54
N LYS A 233 2.19 17.77 14.12
CA LYS A 233 1.63 19.12 14.00
C LYS A 233 1.69 19.62 12.55
N LEU A 234 1.33 18.76 11.60
CA LEU A 234 1.06 19.20 10.23
C LEU A 234 0.15 20.42 10.29
N LYS A 235 0.60 21.52 9.69
CA LYS A 235 -0.17 22.77 9.67
C LYS A 235 -0.81 22.93 8.32
N THR A 236 -2.13 22.92 8.30
CA THR A 236 -2.93 23.06 7.08
C THR A 236 -3.70 24.37 7.13
N ILE A 237 -3.54 25.23 6.13
CA ILE A 237 -4.17 26.56 6.07
C ILE A 237 -4.92 26.69 4.76
N VAL A 238 -6.22 26.90 4.84
CA VAL A 238 -7.09 27.22 3.70
C VAL A 238 -7.05 28.72 3.42
N TYR A 239 -6.86 29.06 2.15
CA TYR A 239 -7.04 30.39 1.58
C TYR A 239 -8.19 30.31 0.57
N ASN A 240 -9.17 31.20 0.70
CA ASN A 240 -10.39 31.29 -0.10
C ASN A 240 -10.69 32.77 -0.44
N HIS A 241 -11.82 33.05 -1.09
CA HIS A 241 -12.23 34.42 -1.45
C HIS A 241 -12.40 35.36 -0.24
N ASP A 242 -12.69 34.82 0.95
CA ASP A 242 -12.78 35.58 2.19
C ASP A 242 -11.40 35.87 2.81
N SER A 243 -10.33 35.21 2.36
CA SER A 243 -8.99 35.50 2.85
C SER A 243 -8.59 36.91 2.44
N LEU A 244 -7.74 37.57 3.25
CA LEU A 244 -7.15 38.84 2.84
C LEU A 244 -6.27 38.61 1.59
N LEU A 245 -6.85 38.86 0.42
CA LEU A 245 -6.18 38.84 -0.87
C LEU A 245 -5.92 40.29 -1.27
N GLU A 246 -4.66 40.69 -1.29
CA GLU A 246 -4.27 42.00 -1.83
C GLU A 246 -4.27 41.91 -3.35
N LEU A 247 -5.08 42.74 -4.02
CA LEU A 247 -5.04 42.86 -5.47
C LEU A 247 -3.63 43.27 -5.90
N SER A 248 -3.04 42.54 -6.84
CA SER A 248 -1.65 42.75 -7.28
C SER A 248 -1.36 44.19 -7.73
N GLN A 249 -2.38 44.89 -8.26
CA GLN A 249 -2.30 46.28 -8.70
C GLN A 249 -2.14 47.28 -7.54
N SER A 250 -2.51 46.91 -6.32
CA SER A 250 -2.38 47.72 -5.10
C SER A 250 -1.15 47.39 -4.25
N ILE A 251 -0.44 46.30 -4.58
CA ILE A 251 0.82 45.96 -3.91
C ILE A 251 1.89 46.90 -4.47
N GLN A 252 2.30 47.90 -3.68
CA GLN A 252 3.61 48.50 -3.92
C GLN A 252 4.63 47.38 -3.75
N LEU A 253 5.15 46.86 -4.85
CA LEU A 253 6.25 45.91 -4.85
C LEU A 253 7.34 46.53 -3.97
N SER A 254 7.47 46.02 -2.74
CA SER A 254 8.58 46.38 -1.87
C SER A 254 9.87 46.22 -2.66
N ASN A 255 10.91 47.03 -2.38
CA ASN A 255 12.24 46.82 -2.96
C ASN A 255 12.54 45.32 -2.96
N THR A 256 12.75 44.75 -4.15
CA THR A 256 12.83 43.31 -4.30
C THR A 256 13.94 42.81 -3.37
N PRO A 257 13.64 41.89 -2.44
CA PRO A 257 14.63 41.44 -1.44
C PRO A 257 15.82 40.72 -2.09
N TYR A 258 15.71 40.41 -3.38
CA TYR A 258 16.72 39.80 -4.22
C TYR A 258 16.96 40.64 -5.47
N THR A 259 18.19 40.60 -5.97
CA THR A 259 18.62 41.34 -7.16
C THR A 259 18.16 40.71 -8.46
N GLU A 260 17.81 39.41 -8.46
CA GLU A 260 17.38 38.67 -9.64
C GLU A 260 16.54 37.43 -9.28
N THR A 261 15.67 37.01 -10.20
CA THR A 261 14.92 35.73 -10.13
C THR A 261 15.52 34.74 -11.13
N LYS A 262 15.98 33.58 -10.64
CA LYS A 262 16.54 32.52 -11.49
C LYS A 262 15.47 31.51 -11.88
N VAL A 263 15.16 31.42 -13.17
CA VAL A 263 14.20 30.48 -13.72
C VAL A 263 14.93 29.32 -14.39
N LYS A 264 14.50 28.08 -14.11
CA LYS A 264 15.04 26.85 -14.72
C LYS A 264 13.90 25.93 -15.10
N VAL A 265 14.02 25.27 -16.25
CA VAL A 265 13.11 24.20 -16.68
C VAL A 265 13.90 22.89 -16.61
N ILE A 266 13.43 21.97 -15.77
CA ILE A 266 14.12 20.70 -15.49
C ILE A 266 13.15 19.56 -15.78
N LYS A 267 13.56 18.62 -16.63
CA LYS A 267 12.81 17.38 -16.89
C LYS A 267 13.09 16.37 -15.78
N ALA A 268 12.51 16.59 -14.60
CA ALA A 268 12.67 15.74 -13.43
C ALA A 268 11.39 15.72 -12.57
N ASP A 269 11.30 14.73 -11.68
CA ASP A 269 10.23 14.65 -10.68
C ASP A 269 10.29 15.84 -9.70
N CYS A 270 9.12 16.38 -9.35
CA CYS A 270 9.02 17.58 -8.53
C CYS A 270 9.54 17.41 -7.10
N VAL A 271 9.43 16.21 -6.51
CA VAL A 271 9.94 15.92 -5.16
C VAL A 271 11.46 15.80 -5.19
N PHE A 272 12.02 15.20 -6.24
CA PHE A 272 13.47 15.20 -6.46
C PHE A 272 14.02 16.63 -6.59
N VAL A 273 13.39 17.49 -7.40
CA VAL A 273 13.81 18.90 -7.53
C VAL A 273 13.65 19.66 -6.20
N TYR A 274 12.61 19.36 -5.42
CA TYR A 274 12.41 19.93 -4.09
C TYR A 274 13.57 19.55 -3.15
N GLU A 275 13.97 18.28 -3.13
CA GLU A 275 15.07 17.78 -2.31
C GLU A 275 16.39 18.47 -2.66
N GLU A 276 16.70 18.61 -3.95
CA GLU A 276 17.90 19.32 -4.40
C GLU A 276 17.85 20.81 -4.05
N CYS A 277 16.67 21.42 -4.12
CA CYS A 277 16.47 22.80 -3.68
C CYS A 277 16.62 22.95 -2.16
N SER A 278 16.13 22.01 -1.35
CA SER A 278 16.16 22.10 0.12
C SER A 278 17.58 21.98 0.68
N LYS A 279 18.46 21.24 -0.01
CA LYS A 279 19.90 21.16 0.30
C LYS A 279 20.62 22.50 0.10
N LYS A 280 20.13 23.34 -0.82
CA LYS A 280 20.81 24.59 -1.24
C LYS A 280 20.14 25.86 -0.71
N TYR A 281 18.83 25.83 -0.52
CA TYR A 281 18.00 26.99 -0.21
C TYR A 281 17.10 26.71 0.98
N LYS A 282 16.71 27.76 1.71
CA LYS A 282 15.81 27.62 2.85
C LYS A 282 14.36 27.55 2.38
N LYS A 283 13.62 26.55 2.86
CA LYS A 283 12.16 26.41 2.74
C LYS A 283 11.62 26.51 1.29
N PRO A 284 12.02 25.62 0.37
CA PRO A 284 11.35 25.53 -0.92
C PRO A 284 9.85 25.22 -0.72
N LEU A 285 9.03 25.63 -1.68
CA LEU A 285 7.59 25.37 -1.71
C LEU A 285 7.28 24.46 -2.91
N LEU A 286 6.58 23.35 -2.64
CA LEU A 286 6.13 22.40 -3.65
C LEU A 286 4.73 22.78 -4.13
N LEU A 287 4.53 22.96 -5.43
CA LEU A 287 3.18 23.12 -5.99
C LEU A 287 2.53 21.72 -6.14
N ASN A 288 1.40 21.50 -5.48
CA ASN A 288 0.49 20.40 -5.77
C ASN A 288 -0.54 20.89 -6.80
N MET A 289 -0.55 20.26 -7.98
CA MET A 289 -1.52 20.54 -9.05
C MET A 289 -2.86 19.88 -8.70
N ALA A 290 -3.54 20.48 -7.73
CA ALA A 290 -4.63 19.85 -7.02
C ALA A 290 -5.90 19.72 -7.88
N SER A 291 -6.66 18.68 -7.61
CA SER A 291 -8.05 18.58 -8.03
C SER A 291 -8.88 19.66 -7.33
N ALA A 292 -9.75 20.34 -8.07
CA ALA A 292 -10.66 21.35 -7.50
C ALA A 292 -11.68 20.74 -6.53
N THR A 293 -12.00 19.45 -6.65
CA THR A 293 -13.18 18.88 -5.99
C THR A 293 -12.86 17.78 -4.99
N SER A 294 -11.65 17.22 -5.02
CA SER A 294 -11.35 16.01 -4.26
C SER A 294 -9.91 16.03 -3.76
N PRO A 295 -9.67 15.86 -2.46
CA PRO A 295 -8.31 15.85 -1.92
C PRO A 295 -7.52 14.70 -2.53
N GLY A 296 -6.34 15.02 -3.09
CA GLY A 296 -5.49 14.01 -3.68
C GLY A 296 -5.99 13.48 -5.02
N GLY A 297 -7.00 14.10 -5.64
CA GLY A 297 -7.55 13.65 -6.92
C GLY A 297 -8.12 12.23 -6.84
N GLY A 298 -7.67 11.36 -7.74
CA GLY A 298 -8.12 9.96 -7.80
C GLY A 298 -7.22 8.97 -7.06
N TYR A 299 -6.39 9.41 -6.10
CA TYR A 299 -5.37 8.56 -5.49
C TYR A 299 -5.96 7.32 -4.78
N ARG A 300 -7.14 7.48 -4.17
CA ARG A 300 -7.91 6.39 -3.54
C ARG A 300 -8.26 5.29 -4.55
N LYS A 301 -8.46 5.67 -5.81
CA LYS A 301 -8.90 4.81 -6.90
C LYS A 301 -7.78 4.36 -7.82
N GLY A 302 -6.54 4.76 -7.53
CA GLY A 302 -5.37 4.40 -8.33
C GLY A 302 -5.22 5.20 -9.62
N ASP A 303 -5.64 6.47 -9.64
CA ASP A 303 -5.36 7.38 -10.75
C ASP A 303 -3.90 7.89 -10.69
N GLY A 304 -3.34 8.20 -11.86
CA GLY A 304 -1.91 8.44 -12.04
C GLY A 304 -1.53 9.82 -12.56
N ALA A 305 -1.82 10.89 -11.80
CA ALA A 305 -1.26 12.23 -12.06
C ALA A 305 -0.29 12.67 -10.94
N GLN A 306 0.14 13.94 -11.01
CA GLN A 306 1.14 14.48 -10.09
C GLN A 306 0.63 14.47 -8.65
N GLU A 307 -0.59 14.96 -8.42
CA GLU A 307 -1.21 15.02 -7.10
C GLU A 307 -1.30 13.63 -6.46
N GLU A 308 -1.84 12.63 -7.17
CA GLU A 308 -2.00 11.29 -6.63
C GLU A 308 -0.65 10.65 -6.30
N ASN A 309 0.38 10.95 -7.09
CA ASN A 309 1.73 10.49 -6.86
C ASN A 309 2.37 11.17 -5.64
N LEU A 310 2.03 12.43 -5.32
CA LEU A 310 2.44 13.04 -4.06
C LEU A 310 1.82 12.31 -2.86
N PHE A 311 0.52 12.02 -2.93
CA PHE A 311 -0.21 11.33 -1.85
C PHE A 311 0.33 9.92 -1.61
N ARG A 312 0.61 9.16 -2.66
CA ARG A 312 1.16 7.79 -2.53
C ARG A 312 2.56 7.74 -1.91
N ARG A 313 3.34 8.81 -1.99
CA ARG A 313 4.76 8.86 -1.56
C ARG A 313 4.99 9.51 -0.20
N SER A 314 3.95 10.07 0.39
CA SER A 314 4.05 10.90 1.58
C SER A 314 2.89 10.65 2.53
N ASP A 315 2.86 11.43 3.60
CA ASP A 315 1.78 11.47 4.57
C ASP A 315 0.75 12.58 4.28
N TYR A 316 0.74 13.12 3.05
CA TYR A 316 -0.08 14.28 2.67
C TYR A 316 -1.58 14.08 2.86
N PHE A 317 -2.08 12.85 2.74
CA PHE A 317 -3.49 12.56 2.99
C PHE A 317 -3.92 12.95 4.42
N ARG A 318 -3.02 12.87 5.42
CA ARG A 318 -3.31 13.25 6.80
C ARG A 318 -3.81 14.70 6.88
N SER A 319 -3.20 15.58 6.08
CA SER A 319 -3.54 16.99 6.03
C SER A 319 -4.85 17.26 5.31
N LEU A 320 -5.00 16.72 4.09
CA LEU A 320 -6.03 17.17 3.14
C LEU A 320 -7.27 16.28 3.09
N ASP A 321 -7.14 15.01 3.45
CA ASP A 321 -8.21 14.03 3.28
C ASP A 321 -8.93 13.72 4.60
N ILE A 322 -9.99 14.50 4.86
CA ILE A 322 -10.78 14.41 6.09
C ILE A 322 -11.52 13.08 6.24
N ASP A 323 -11.82 12.37 5.14
CA ASP A 323 -12.50 11.07 5.20
C ASP A 323 -11.61 9.98 5.83
N LEU A 324 -10.29 10.20 5.80
CA LEU A 324 -9.30 9.32 6.40
C LEU A 324 -8.90 9.75 7.82
N ASP A 325 -9.55 10.75 8.42
CA ASP A 325 -9.28 11.13 9.82
C ASP A 325 -9.55 9.97 10.79
N SER A 326 -10.55 9.15 10.50
CA SER A 326 -10.93 8.00 11.34
C SER A 326 -9.84 6.92 11.47
N ILE A 327 -8.89 6.87 10.53
CA ILE A 327 -7.80 5.88 10.53
C ILE A 327 -6.46 6.46 11.01
N GLN A 328 -6.46 7.71 11.46
CA GLN A 328 -5.29 8.42 11.96
C GLN A 328 -5.26 8.39 13.50
N ASP A 329 -4.09 8.13 14.07
CA ASP A 329 -3.89 8.22 15.52
C ASP A 329 -3.99 9.67 16.03
N GLU A 330 -3.57 10.63 15.18
CA GLU A 330 -3.49 12.05 15.49
C GLU A 330 -4.03 12.87 14.31
N ILE A 331 -5.13 13.57 14.54
CA ILE A 331 -5.76 14.45 13.54
C ILE A 331 -5.03 15.79 13.55
N PRO A 332 -4.51 16.28 12.41
CA PRO A 332 -3.81 17.55 12.36
C PRO A 332 -4.75 18.74 12.53
N GLU A 333 -4.25 19.80 13.15
CA GLU A 333 -4.98 21.05 13.25
C GLU A 333 -5.08 21.72 11.88
N ARG A 334 -6.31 22.10 11.52
CA ARG A 334 -6.62 22.78 10.27
C ARG A 334 -7.06 24.20 10.56
N PHE A 335 -6.65 25.11 9.69
CA PHE A 335 -6.84 26.53 9.84
C PHE A 335 -7.36 27.14 8.54
N TYR A 336 -7.87 28.36 8.63
CA TYR A 336 -8.12 29.23 7.48
C TYR A 336 -7.51 30.61 7.72
N CYS A 337 -7.22 31.31 6.63
CA CYS A 337 -6.87 32.73 6.65
C CYS A 337 -8.16 33.55 6.58
N SER A 338 -8.42 34.42 7.56
CA SER A 338 -9.57 35.32 7.53
C SER A 338 -9.30 36.58 6.69
N ASN A 339 -10.36 37.35 6.45
CA ASN A 339 -10.33 38.64 5.73
C ASN A 339 -9.45 39.72 6.38
N ASP A 340 -9.08 39.56 7.65
CA ASP A 340 -8.13 40.42 8.36
C ASP A 340 -6.69 39.85 8.36
N GLY A 341 -6.42 38.83 7.55
CA GLY A 341 -5.10 38.20 7.38
C GLY A 341 -4.66 37.32 8.55
N LYS A 342 -5.56 37.02 9.50
CA LYS A 342 -5.25 36.19 10.67
C LYS A 342 -5.52 34.72 10.40
N ILE A 343 -4.68 33.85 10.97
CA ILE A 343 -4.87 32.40 10.93
C ILE A 343 -5.77 31.98 12.09
N ARG A 344 -6.88 31.31 11.78
CA ARG A 344 -7.90 30.87 12.76
C ARG A 344 -8.20 29.39 12.56
N SER A 345 -8.57 28.70 13.63
CA SER A 345 -8.94 27.28 13.56
C SER A 345 -10.15 27.09 12.63
N LEU A 346 -10.05 26.11 11.74
CA LEU A 346 -11.12 25.74 10.82
C LEU A 346 -12.07 24.79 11.55
N VAL A 347 -13.29 25.24 11.81
CA VAL A 347 -14.32 24.44 12.50
C VAL A 347 -15.08 23.56 11.51
N ASP A 348 -15.47 24.12 10.36
CA ASP A 348 -16.11 23.38 9.28
C ASP A 348 -15.05 22.84 8.31
N LEU A 349 -14.70 21.56 8.48
CA LEU A 349 -13.72 20.90 7.64
C LEU A 349 -14.19 20.69 6.19
N THR A 350 -15.50 20.77 5.93
CA THR A 350 -16.04 20.67 4.57
C THR A 350 -15.68 21.90 3.73
N ALA A 351 -15.27 23.01 4.36
CA ALA A 351 -14.81 24.20 3.65
C ALA A 351 -13.42 24.05 3.01
N MET A 352 -12.72 22.92 3.21
CA MET A 352 -11.45 22.63 2.52
C MET A 352 -11.66 22.25 1.05
N TYR A 353 -12.70 21.45 0.77
CA TYR A 353 -13.00 20.94 -0.57
C TYR A 353 -14.51 21.01 -0.85
N PRO A 354 -14.93 21.49 -2.04
CA PRO A 354 -14.10 21.89 -3.17
C PRO A 354 -13.22 23.11 -2.87
N ILE A 355 -12.03 23.16 -3.48
CA ILE A 355 -11.15 24.32 -3.41
C ILE A 355 -11.86 25.46 -4.11
N ASP A 356 -11.98 26.57 -3.41
CA ASP A 356 -12.62 27.79 -3.89
C ASP A 356 -11.90 28.39 -5.11
N GLU A 357 -12.60 29.23 -5.88
CA GLU A 357 -11.98 29.90 -7.03
C GLU A 357 -10.88 30.87 -6.54
N TYR A 358 -9.69 30.79 -7.15
CA TYR A 358 -8.46 31.43 -6.65
C TYR A 358 -7.99 30.97 -5.26
N GLY A 359 -8.65 29.96 -4.69
CA GLY A 359 -8.31 29.37 -3.42
C GLY A 359 -7.03 28.53 -3.49
N ALA A 360 -6.44 28.30 -2.32
CA ALA A 360 -5.27 27.46 -2.16
C ALA A 360 -5.26 26.83 -0.76
N ILE A 361 -4.65 25.65 -0.63
CA ILE A 361 -4.42 25.03 0.67
C ILE A 361 -2.92 24.86 0.87
N TYR A 362 -2.38 25.54 1.87
CA TYR A 362 -0.99 25.40 2.28
C TYR A 362 -0.87 24.29 3.32
N THR A 363 0.12 23.42 3.17
CA THR A 363 0.47 22.39 4.15
C THR A 363 1.96 22.44 4.45
N SER A 364 2.33 22.41 5.73
CA SER A 364 3.73 22.28 6.16
C SER A 364 3.96 21.10 7.10
N GLY A 365 5.16 20.55 7.04
CA GLY A 365 5.60 19.42 7.88
C GLY A 365 5.46 18.07 7.19
N LEU A 366 5.17 18.06 5.88
CA LEU A 366 4.98 16.83 5.11
C LEU A 366 6.27 16.01 5.08
N THR A 367 6.11 14.69 5.08
CA THR A 367 7.21 13.73 5.02
C THR A 367 7.05 12.83 3.80
N PHE A 368 8.02 12.89 2.89
CA PHE A 368 8.11 11.99 1.74
C PHE A 368 9.08 10.87 2.08
N PHE A 369 8.66 9.61 1.90
CA PHE A 369 9.44 8.44 2.29
C PHE A 369 9.46 7.35 1.21
N ARG A 370 8.95 7.66 0.01
CA ARG A 370 9.04 6.81 -1.17
C ARG A 370 9.57 7.57 -2.38
N ASN A 371 10.34 6.87 -3.19
CA ASN A 371 10.78 7.28 -4.50
C ASN A 371 9.61 7.38 -5.51
N SER A 372 9.91 7.94 -6.68
CA SER A 372 8.97 8.13 -7.78
C SER A 372 8.42 6.82 -8.37
N GLU A 373 7.36 6.95 -9.17
CA GLU A 373 6.66 5.80 -9.79
C GLU A 373 7.57 4.96 -10.70
N ASP A 374 8.49 5.60 -11.42
CA ASP A 374 9.46 4.93 -12.30
C ASP A 374 10.48 4.06 -11.54
N LYS A 375 10.63 4.30 -10.23
CA LYS A 375 11.41 3.47 -9.31
C LYS A 375 10.54 2.47 -8.53
N GLY A 376 9.27 2.32 -8.92
CA GLY A 376 8.34 1.40 -8.27
C GLY A 376 7.99 1.77 -6.83
N TYR A 377 8.04 3.07 -6.48
CA TYR A 377 7.72 3.56 -5.14
C TYR A 377 8.58 2.95 -4.02
N GLU A 378 9.84 2.61 -4.35
CA GLU A 378 10.85 2.14 -3.39
C GLU A 378 10.97 3.10 -2.19
N TYR A 379 11.12 2.57 -0.98
CA TYR A 379 11.34 3.41 0.19
C TYR A 379 12.65 4.21 0.09
N MET A 380 12.65 5.40 0.67
CA MET A 380 13.85 6.22 0.81
C MET A 380 14.66 5.75 2.02
N ASP A 381 15.98 5.66 1.92
CA ASP A 381 16.86 5.43 3.06
C ASP A 381 16.82 6.59 4.06
N LYS A 382 16.59 7.79 3.55
CA LYS A 382 16.40 9.03 4.30
C LYS A 382 15.11 9.71 3.84
N PRO A 383 14.02 9.64 4.63
CA PRO A 383 12.83 10.43 4.36
C PRO A 383 13.15 11.92 4.20
N LEU A 384 12.49 12.55 3.25
CA LEU A 384 12.49 13.99 3.07
C LEU A 384 11.40 14.59 3.99
N GLU A 385 11.84 15.06 5.15
CA GLU A 385 11.01 15.64 6.20
C GLU A 385 10.84 17.17 6.02
N GLY A 386 9.79 17.73 6.63
CA GLY A 386 9.60 19.19 6.69
C GLY A 386 9.22 19.83 5.35
N VAL A 387 8.58 19.08 4.46
CA VAL A 387 8.16 19.58 3.15
C VAL A 387 6.98 20.54 3.31
N HIS A 388 7.05 21.64 2.55
CA HIS A 388 5.99 22.62 2.41
C HIS A 388 5.34 22.46 1.03
N ALA A 389 4.02 22.34 0.99
CA ALA A 389 3.26 22.21 -0.25
C ALA A 389 2.10 23.22 -0.32
N LEU A 390 1.77 23.63 -1.54
CA LEU A 390 0.63 24.49 -1.86
C LEU A 390 -0.25 23.78 -2.87
N ALA A 391 -1.45 23.38 -2.45
CA ALA A 391 -2.47 22.79 -3.32
C ALA A 391 -3.28 23.90 -3.99
N VAL A 392 -3.23 23.96 -5.31
CA VAL A 392 -3.98 24.93 -6.14
C VAL A 392 -4.61 24.19 -7.31
N ALA A 393 -5.88 24.46 -7.56
CA ALA A 393 -6.59 23.86 -8.68
C ALA A 393 -6.38 24.67 -9.97
N ALA A 394 -5.90 24.01 -11.03
CA ALA A 394 -5.84 24.60 -12.36
C ALA A 394 -7.24 24.59 -13.01
N TYR A 395 -7.55 25.61 -13.81
CA TYR A 395 -8.75 25.61 -14.65
C TYR A 395 -8.71 24.43 -15.63
N ARG A 396 -9.81 23.69 -15.71
CA ARG A 396 -9.96 22.59 -16.66
C ARG A 396 -10.32 23.14 -18.03
N ASN A 397 -9.54 22.79 -19.05
CA ASN A 397 -9.75 23.21 -20.44
C ASN A 397 -10.07 24.71 -20.55
N PRO A 398 -9.21 25.60 -20.01
CA PRO A 398 -9.50 27.01 -20.05
C PRO A 398 -9.61 27.46 -21.51
N LYS A 399 -10.55 28.34 -21.79
CA LYS A 399 -10.67 28.92 -23.12
C LYS A 399 -9.38 29.68 -23.40
N LEU A 400 -8.77 29.41 -24.55
CA LEU A 400 -7.54 30.07 -24.97
C LEU A 400 -7.84 31.04 -26.11
N ASP A 401 -7.18 32.20 -26.09
CA ASP A 401 -7.02 33.07 -27.24
C ASP A 401 -5.55 32.98 -27.70
N GLY A 402 -5.31 32.16 -28.73
CA GLY A 402 -3.96 31.73 -29.10
C GLY A 402 -3.30 30.92 -27.98
N ASN A 403 -2.18 31.42 -27.45
CA ASN A 403 -1.44 30.81 -26.34
C ASN A 403 -1.73 31.48 -24.98
N LEU A 404 -2.70 32.39 -24.93
CA LEU A 404 -3.08 33.12 -23.71
C LEU A 404 -4.44 32.62 -23.20
N LEU A 405 -4.64 32.71 -21.89
CA LEU A 405 -5.97 32.49 -21.31
C LEU A 405 -6.92 33.57 -21.85
N SER A 406 -8.03 33.14 -22.45
CA SER A 406 -9.14 34.04 -22.76
C SER A 406 -9.67 34.62 -21.45
N PRO A 407 -10.01 35.92 -21.42
CA PRO A 407 -10.81 36.50 -20.35
C PRO A 407 -12.12 35.75 -20.12
#